data_AF-A0A7V1N871-F1
#
_entry.id   AF-A0A7V1N871-F1
#
_cell.length_a   1.000
_cell.length_b   1.000
_cell.length_c   1.000
_cell.angle_alpha   90.00
_cell.angle_beta   90.00
_cell.angle_gamma   90.00
#
_symmetry.space_group_name_H-M   'P 1'
#
loop_
_entity.id
_entity.type
_entity.pdbx_description
1 polymer ?
#
loop_
_entity_poly.entity_id
_entity_poly.type
_entity_poly.pdbx_seq_one_letter_code
_entity_poly.pdbx_strand_id
1 'polypeptide(L)'
;MASPTTISGIASGIDWQKTVDLLMQIESQPMQRLVERQDEYERKQSAWSSIQTNLETFQSRSKAIDTRDELLKKSATSSDTSVLSVSATSNAVSGNHTIVVNQLAQAEVEVHSGFADLNSTPVHNGPGSGTFTYQLGSGSNVAVTVPAGTTLTGLVQLINSDTNNPGVIASTIDDGGGSNPVHLVLTSKETGASNTITIVSETLDNGDFSSGQWTNTQAAQDSEIRVDGYPPSSWITRESNVIDDVLEGVTLTLKDTDATGVQITIADDLSSIKQSIKDWVKAYNDVMTEIRTDTRYDTENEIQGILAGDSQIENLRTKLTEIVINEIPGLPSDATFSNLSAIGITTGAGGQLTVDDSDLQEALEENIDDVADLFVLTNSSTSPSLEYFARTENTKGGSYAVVASYTAAGKLDPSGTNTIDGKAATVENDTYLVGADGTSVEGLRIRFINPGGGPSSVSGTIRLGTGAGVMADNLVEQVTDSIDGMITTVKDGYQDQIDALDKQIEAYEERLSVKRDSLTRKFLAMEQAVSAAQNQSQWLGAVG
;
A
#
# COMPACT_ATOMS: atom_id res chain seq x y z
N MET A 1 -44.57 -25.90 17.97
CA MET A 1 -45.87 -26.42 18.44
C MET A 1 -45.82 -27.93 18.34
N ALA A 2 -46.25 -28.67 19.37
CA ALA A 2 -46.16 -30.13 19.41
C ALA A 2 -47.01 -30.75 18.30
N SER A 3 -46.37 -31.49 17.38
CA SER A 3 -47.08 -32.29 16.38
C SER A 3 -47.89 -33.38 17.10
N PRO A 4 -49.20 -33.50 16.85
CA PRO A 4 -49.97 -34.61 17.42
C PRO A 4 -49.40 -35.91 16.87
N THR A 5 -48.99 -36.82 17.75
CA THR A 5 -48.54 -38.17 17.39
C THR A 5 -49.73 -38.96 16.85
N THR A 6 -50.04 -38.80 15.57
CA THR A 6 -51.01 -39.63 14.86
C THR A 6 -50.37 -41.00 14.65
N ILE A 7 -50.89 -42.03 15.34
CA ILE A 7 -50.39 -43.41 15.21
C ILE A 7 -50.78 -43.93 13.81
N SER A 8 -49.76 -44.19 12.98
CA SER A 8 -49.86 -44.68 11.59
C SER A 8 -50.24 -46.17 11.56
N GLY A 9 -51.09 -46.58 10.62
CA GLY A 9 -51.34 -48.00 10.29
C GLY A 9 -52.28 -48.79 11.22
N ILE A 10 -53.08 -48.14 12.08
CA ILE A 10 -53.99 -48.84 13.01
C ILE A 10 -55.06 -49.67 12.28
N ALA A 11 -55.64 -49.18 11.19
CA ALA A 11 -56.69 -49.89 10.46
C ALA A 11 -56.15 -50.65 9.25
N SER A 12 -55.24 -50.07 8.47
CA SER A 12 -54.77 -50.70 7.22
C SER A 12 -53.60 -51.69 7.38
N GLY A 13 -52.83 -51.59 8.47
CA GLY A 13 -51.55 -52.29 8.63
C GLY A 13 -50.40 -51.71 7.78
N ILE A 14 -50.62 -50.60 7.07
CA ILE A 14 -49.62 -49.91 6.24
C ILE A 14 -49.09 -48.70 7.00
N ASP A 15 -47.76 -48.58 7.07
CA ASP A 15 -47.11 -47.38 7.58
C ASP A 15 -47.12 -46.26 6.52
N TRP A 16 -48.25 -45.55 6.45
CA TRP A 16 -48.46 -44.54 5.42
C TRP A 16 -47.54 -43.33 5.60
N GLN A 17 -47.08 -43.02 6.82
CA GLN A 17 -46.09 -41.96 7.06
C GLN A 17 -44.79 -42.25 6.32
N LYS A 18 -44.24 -43.46 6.49
CA LYS A 18 -43.07 -43.92 5.72
C LYS A 18 -43.31 -43.88 4.21
N THR A 19 -44.52 -44.21 3.76
CA THR A 19 -44.87 -44.17 2.33
C THR A 19 -44.89 -42.74 1.80
N VAL A 20 -45.44 -41.78 2.55
CA VAL A 20 -45.41 -40.36 2.21
C VAL A 20 -43.96 -39.87 2.16
N ASP A 21 -43.12 -40.22 3.12
CA ASP A 21 -41.71 -39.82 3.14
C ASP A 21 -40.94 -40.35 1.92
N LEU A 22 -41.13 -41.63 1.56
CA LEU A 22 -40.54 -42.22 0.35
C LEU A 22 -41.00 -41.50 -0.94
N LEU A 23 -42.30 -41.19 -1.04
CA LEU A 23 -42.82 -40.44 -2.19
C LEU A 23 -42.25 -39.02 -2.24
N MET A 24 -42.12 -38.36 -1.10
CA MET A 24 -41.54 -37.02 -1.02
C MET A 24 -40.05 -37.02 -1.38
N GLN A 25 -39.30 -38.06 -1.02
CA GLN A 25 -37.88 -38.20 -1.38
C GLN A 25 -37.65 -38.32 -2.90
N ILE A 26 -38.55 -39.01 -3.60
CA ILE A 26 -38.52 -39.08 -5.07
C ILE A 26 -38.90 -37.73 -5.66
N GLU A 27 -39.96 -37.11 -5.12
CA GLU A 27 -40.47 -35.83 -5.63
C GLU A 27 -39.49 -34.67 -5.40
N SER A 28 -38.59 -34.76 -4.41
CA SER A 28 -37.55 -33.75 -4.13
C SER A 28 -36.29 -33.86 -5.01
N GLN A 29 -36.13 -34.92 -5.81
CA GLN A 29 -34.96 -35.09 -6.68
C GLN A 29 -34.68 -33.89 -7.62
N PRO A 30 -35.68 -33.25 -8.25
CA PRO A 30 -35.44 -32.05 -9.06
C PRO A 30 -34.89 -30.88 -8.26
N MET A 31 -35.37 -30.69 -7.02
CA MET A 31 -34.89 -29.64 -6.12
C MET A 31 -33.44 -29.92 -5.70
N GLN A 32 -33.09 -31.17 -5.40
CA GLN A 32 -31.71 -31.55 -5.06
C GLN A 32 -30.72 -31.20 -6.18
N ARG A 33 -31.09 -31.42 -7.45
CA ARG A 33 -30.25 -30.99 -8.58
C ARG A 33 -30.07 -29.48 -8.70
N LEU A 34 -31.07 -28.70 -8.25
CA LEU A 34 -30.96 -27.24 -8.22
C LEU A 34 -30.01 -26.80 -7.10
N VAL A 35 -30.13 -27.40 -5.91
CA VAL A 35 -29.22 -27.18 -4.77
C VAL A 35 -27.79 -27.55 -5.15
N GLU A 36 -27.56 -28.71 -5.76
CA GLU A 36 -26.23 -29.12 -6.22
C GLU A 36 -25.61 -28.11 -7.22
N ARG A 37 -26.44 -27.52 -8.09
CA ARG A 37 -26.00 -26.51 -9.04
C ARG A 37 -25.75 -25.15 -8.40
N GLN A 38 -26.52 -24.80 -7.36
CA GLN A 38 -26.27 -23.62 -6.55
C GLN A 38 -24.93 -23.75 -5.83
N ASP A 39 -24.70 -24.87 -5.15
CA ASP A 39 -23.44 -25.18 -4.48
C ASP A 39 -22.25 -25.11 -5.46
N GLU A 40 -22.42 -25.55 -6.71
CA GLU A 40 -21.41 -25.43 -7.75
C GLU A 40 -21.06 -23.96 -8.06
N TYR A 41 -22.06 -23.09 -8.22
CA TYR A 41 -21.83 -21.67 -8.48
C TYR A 41 -21.23 -20.92 -7.29
N GLU A 42 -21.62 -21.25 -6.05
CA GLU A 42 -21.01 -20.70 -4.84
C GLU A 42 -19.53 -21.08 -4.72
N ARG A 43 -19.20 -22.33 -5.05
CA ARG A 43 -17.81 -22.80 -5.09
C ARG A 43 -17.00 -22.12 -6.19
N LYS A 44 -17.61 -21.85 -7.35
CA LYS A 44 -16.97 -21.08 -8.44
C LYS A 44 -16.69 -19.63 -8.02
N GLN A 45 -17.63 -18.95 -7.37
CA GLN A 45 -17.39 -17.62 -6.81
C GLN A 45 -16.27 -17.61 -5.78
N SER A 46 -16.22 -18.63 -4.93
CA SER A 46 -15.16 -18.80 -3.92
C SER A 46 -13.79 -18.96 -4.59
N ALA A 47 -13.69 -19.79 -5.63
CA ALA A 47 -12.46 -19.97 -6.41
C ALA A 47 -11.99 -18.65 -7.07
N TRP A 48 -12.90 -17.92 -7.72
CA TRP A 48 -12.58 -16.61 -8.29
C TRP A 48 -12.14 -15.58 -7.24
N SER A 49 -12.68 -15.65 -6.02
CA SER A 49 -12.27 -14.78 -4.91
C SER A 49 -10.88 -15.13 -4.37
N SER A 50 -10.52 -16.42 -4.33
CA SER A 50 -9.15 -16.86 -4.02
C SER A 50 -8.15 -16.37 -5.06
N ILE A 51 -8.49 -16.51 -6.35
CA ILE A 51 -7.66 -16.02 -7.46
C ILE A 51 -7.51 -14.51 -7.40
N GLN A 52 -8.59 -13.77 -7.13
CA GLN A 52 -8.54 -12.31 -6.91
C GLN A 52 -7.57 -11.94 -5.80
N THR A 53 -7.61 -12.63 -4.65
CA THR A 53 -6.69 -12.38 -3.53
C THR A 53 -5.23 -12.60 -3.91
N ASN A 54 -4.94 -13.65 -4.68
CA ASN A 54 -3.59 -13.92 -5.17
C ASN A 54 -3.15 -12.87 -6.21
N LEU A 55 -4.06 -12.42 -7.08
CA LEU A 55 -3.80 -11.34 -8.03
C LEU A 55 -3.50 -10.02 -7.31
N GLU A 56 -4.27 -9.65 -6.28
CA GLU A 56 -4.02 -8.45 -5.47
C GLU A 56 -2.65 -8.53 -4.77
N THR A 57 -2.26 -9.72 -4.30
CA THR A 57 -0.89 -9.95 -3.78
C THR A 57 0.16 -9.76 -4.87
N PHE A 58 -0.07 -10.31 -6.06
CA PHE A 58 0.81 -10.13 -7.21
C PHE A 58 0.90 -8.67 -7.67
N GLN A 59 -0.21 -7.93 -7.61
CA GLN A 59 -0.27 -6.51 -7.89
C GLN A 59 0.59 -5.73 -6.91
N SER A 60 0.46 -6.00 -5.61
CA SER A 60 1.29 -5.34 -4.59
C SER A 60 2.78 -5.60 -4.81
N ARG A 61 3.17 -6.80 -5.24
CA ARG A 61 4.57 -7.09 -5.62
C ARG A 61 4.98 -6.42 -6.92
N SER A 62 4.07 -6.25 -7.86
CA SER A 62 4.30 -5.56 -9.14
C SER A 62 4.55 -4.07 -8.92
N LYS A 63 3.73 -3.41 -8.08
CA LYS A 63 3.93 -2.02 -7.64
C LYS A 63 5.23 -1.80 -6.86
N ALA A 64 5.79 -2.84 -6.25
CA ALA A 64 7.08 -2.71 -5.57
C ALA A 64 8.27 -2.70 -6.55
N ILE A 65 8.05 -2.96 -7.84
CA ILE A 65 9.11 -3.07 -8.85
C ILE A 65 8.74 -2.38 -10.18
N ASP A 66 7.68 -1.58 -10.25
CA ASP A 66 7.20 -0.93 -11.47
C ASP A 66 7.80 0.48 -11.68
N THR A 67 8.49 1.02 -10.68
CA THR A 67 9.32 2.24 -10.79
C THR A 67 10.78 2.00 -10.40
N ARG A 68 11.69 2.84 -10.93
CA ARG A 68 13.11 2.77 -10.58
C ARG A 68 13.36 2.97 -9.10
N ASP A 69 12.70 3.92 -8.47
CA ASP A 69 12.91 4.23 -7.05
C ASP A 69 12.46 3.08 -6.13
N GLU A 70 11.43 2.35 -6.56
CA GLU A 70 10.94 1.18 -5.84
C GLU A 70 11.84 -0.03 -6.05
N LEU A 71 12.33 -0.27 -7.27
CA LEU A 71 13.19 -1.42 -7.56
C LEU A 71 14.66 -1.20 -7.16
N LEU A 72 15.30 -0.12 -7.62
CA LEU A 72 16.74 0.14 -7.47
C LEU A 72 17.07 0.67 -6.08
N LYS A 73 17.11 -0.26 -5.11
CA LYS A 73 17.50 0.05 -3.73
C LYS A 73 18.99 0.33 -3.60
N LYS A 74 19.32 1.29 -2.73
CA LYS A 74 20.69 1.58 -2.30
C LYS A 74 20.92 1.01 -0.91
N SER A 75 22.11 0.45 -0.73
CA SER A 75 22.68 0.12 0.57
C SER A 75 23.57 1.28 1.01
N ALA A 76 23.56 1.58 2.30
CA ALA A 76 24.50 2.49 2.91
C ALA A 76 25.09 1.85 4.16
N THR A 77 26.41 1.78 4.22
CA THR A 77 27.14 1.17 5.33
C THR A 77 28.10 2.18 5.93
N SER A 78 28.36 2.03 7.23
CA SER A 78 29.31 2.85 7.99
C SER A 78 30.37 1.95 8.58
N SER A 79 31.63 2.38 8.52
CA SER A 79 32.75 1.69 9.16
C SER A 79 32.66 1.72 10.69
N ASP A 80 31.92 2.67 11.26
CA ASP A 80 31.66 2.78 12.70
C ASP A 80 30.23 3.28 12.98
N THR A 81 29.33 2.34 13.25
CA THR A 81 27.92 2.63 13.54
C THR A 81 27.66 3.16 14.94
N SER A 82 28.67 3.15 15.82
CA SER A 82 28.61 3.77 17.15
C SER A 82 28.78 5.29 17.07
N VAL A 83 29.50 5.79 16.07
CA VAL A 83 29.70 7.21 15.79
C VAL A 83 28.67 7.74 14.79
N LEU A 84 28.44 7.01 13.70
CA LEU A 84 27.60 7.47 12.58
C LEU A 84 26.84 6.30 11.97
N SER A 85 25.52 6.39 11.92
CA SER A 85 24.71 5.54 11.02
C SER A 85 24.31 6.32 9.78
N VAL A 86 24.14 5.61 8.67
CA VAL A 86 23.80 6.19 7.37
C VAL A 86 22.66 5.39 6.75
N SER A 87 21.79 6.09 6.01
CA SER A 87 20.81 5.48 5.11
C SER A 87 20.84 6.21 3.78
N ALA A 88 20.44 5.51 2.71
CA ALA A 88 20.40 6.04 1.35
C ALA A 88 19.05 5.73 0.71
N THR A 89 18.56 6.70 -0.06
CA THR A 89 17.42 6.56 -0.97
C THR A 89 17.91 6.11 -2.35
N SER A 90 17.00 5.76 -3.26
CA SER A 90 17.32 5.37 -4.64
C SER A 90 18.10 6.45 -5.41
N ASN A 91 17.89 7.72 -5.07
CA ASN A 91 18.56 8.87 -5.68
C ASN A 91 20.02 9.05 -5.25
N ALA A 92 20.47 8.32 -4.22
CA ALA A 92 21.85 8.43 -3.76
C ALA A 92 22.83 7.91 -4.82
N VAL A 93 23.89 8.68 -5.06
CA VAL A 93 24.96 8.27 -5.97
C VAL A 93 25.85 7.23 -5.26
N SER A 94 26.10 6.10 -5.92
CA SER A 94 27.00 5.06 -5.41
C SER A 94 28.42 5.62 -5.27
N GLY A 95 29.07 5.40 -4.14
CA GLY A 95 30.35 6.01 -3.82
C GLY A 95 30.79 5.78 -2.37
N ASN A 96 32.05 6.11 -2.09
CA ASN A 96 32.60 6.11 -0.74
C ASN A 96 32.82 7.55 -0.31
N HIS A 97 32.44 7.87 0.93
CA HIS A 97 32.69 9.18 1.54
C HIS A 97 33.34 9.01 2.90
N THR A 98 34.21 9.95 3.27
CA THR A 98 34.75 10.03 4.62
C THR A 98 34.07 11.16 5.37
N ILE A 99 33.42 10.82 6.49
CA ILE A 99 32.67 11.75 7.33
C ILE A 99 33.43 11.98 8.62
N VAL A 100 33.91 13.19 8.84
CA VAL A 100 34.50 13.61 10.13
C VAL A 100 33.42 14.29 10.94
N VAL A 101 33.25 13.86 12.19
CA VAL A 101 32.27 14.45 13.12
C VAL A 101 33.04 15.15 14.24
N ASN A 102 33.07 16.48 14.22
CA ASN A 102 33.80 17.26 15.22
C ASN A 102 32.97 17.53 16.47
N GLN A 103 31.67 17.74 16.28
CA GLN A 103 30.75 18.15 17.34
C GLN A 103 29.34 17.65 17.01
N LEU A 104 28.59 17.29 18.05
CA LEU A 104 27.17 16.99 17.95
C LEU A 104 26.33 18.23 18.26
N ALA A 105 25.18 18.32 17.60
CA ALA A 105 24.17 19.29 17.96
C ALA A 105 23.66 18.99 19.37
N GLN A 106 23.53 20.03 20.19
CA GLN A 106 22.99 19.93 21.55
C GLN A 106 21.84 20.91 21.73
N ALA A 107 20.90 20.53 22.58
CA ALA A 107 19.83 21.38 23.06
C ALA A 107 20.33 22.24 24.22
N GLU A 108 19.74 23.42 24.40
CA GLU A 108 20.00 24.28 25.57
C GLU A 108 19.40 23.65 26.82
N VAL A 109 20.12 23.70 27.94
CA VAL A 109 19.60 23.35 29.28
C VAL A 109 19.93 24.43 30.30
N GLU A 110 18.89 25.11 30.76
CA GLU A 110 18.94 26.11 31.82
C GLU A 110 18.38 25.55 33.13
N VAL A 111 19.15 25.67 34.22
CA VAL A 111 18.80 25.14 35.54
C VAL A 111 18.71 26.27 36.56
N HIS A 112 17.56 26.38 37.21
CA HIS A 112 17.30 27.36 38.27
C HIS A 112 18.08 27.04 39.56
N SER A 113 18.37 28.05 40.37
CA SER A 113 19.12 27.96 41.64
C SER A 113 18.46 27.11 42.75
N GLY A 114 17.22 26.67 42.54
CA GLY A 114 16.52 25.69 43.39
C GLY A 114 15.44 26.25 44.31
N PHE A 115 14.63 25.33 44.83
CA PHE A 115 13.45 25.55 45.67
C PHE A 115 13.43 24.52 46.80
N ALA A 116 12.84 24.88 47.94
CA ALA A 116 12.76 24.00 49.10
C ALA A 116 11.84 22.80 48.89
N ASP A 117 10.80 22.95 48.05
CA ASP A 117 9.81 21.92 47.78
C ASP A 117 9.12 22.15 46.43
N LEU A 118 8.37 21.13 45.99
CA LEU A 118 7.73 21.11 44.69
C LEU A 118 6.26 21.65 44.70
N ASN A 119 5.57 21.57 45.84
CA ASN A 119 4.08 21.60 45.90
C ASN A 119 3.45 22.25 47.13
N SER A 120 4.21 22.50 48.18
CA SER A 120 3.75 23.12 49.43
C SER A 120 3.89 24.63 49.39
N THR A 121 4.98 25.13 48.82
CA THR A 121 5.24 26.58 48.74
C THR A 121 4.90 27.10 47.32
N PRO A 122 3.94 28.04 47.18
CA PRO A 122 3.66 28.67 45.89
C PRO A 122 4.84 29.50 45.37
N VAL A 123 5.08 29.48 44.06
CA VAL A 123 6.03 30.39 43.38
C VAL A 123 5.45 31.81 43.19
N HIS A 124 4.12 31.94 43.27
CA HIS A 124 3.42 33.22 43.29
C HIS A 124 2.23 33.16 44.25
N ASN A 125 2.16 34.07 45.22
CA ASN A 125 1.07 34.13 46.21
C ASN A 125 0.47 35.53 46.37
N GLY A 126 0.99 36.52 45.64
CA GLY A 126 0.52 37.90 45.65
C GLY A 126 -0.85 38.08 45.00
N PRO A 127 -1.48 39.26 45.17
CA PRO A 127 -2.79 39.52 44.59
C PRO A 127 -2.74 39.52 43.06
N GLY A 128 -3.66 38.79 42.42
CA GLY A 128 -3.74 38.66 40.95
C GLY A 128 -2.79 37.59 40.38
N SER A 129 -2.60 37.61 39.07
CA SER A 129 -1.66 36.71 38.39
C SER A 129 -0.30 37.39 38.21
N GLY A 130 0.77 36.67 38.50
CA GLY A 130 2.12 37.00 38.08
C GLY A 130 2.36 36.61 36.62
N THR A 131 3.57 36.88 36.13
CA THR A 131 4.00 36.56 34.77
C THR A 131 5.44 36.08 34.79
N PHE A 132 5.72 34.99 34.08
CA PHE A 132 7.06 34.50 33.79
C PHE A 132 7.29 34.57 32.27
N THR A 133 8.28 35.35 31.84
CA THR A 133 8.54 35.62 30.42
C THR A 133 9.88 35.07 29.99
N TYR A 134 9.87 34.23 28.96
CA TYR A 134 11.07 33.64 28.36
C TYR A 134 11.02 33.77 26.83
N GLN A 135 12.16 33.50 26.19
CA GLN A 135 12.34 33.54 24.74
C GLN A 135 13.17 32.32 24.32
N LEU A 136 12.81 31.71 23.18
CA LEU A 136 13.62 30.69 22.51
C LEU A 136 14.26 31.33 21.27
N GLY A 137 15.59 31.29 21.20
CA GLY A 137 16.38 31.86 20.12
C GLY A 137 16.09 33.34 19.88
N SER A 138 15.93 33.70 18.60
CA SER A 138 15.47 35.04 18.18
C SER A 138 13.95 35.17 18.06
N GLY A 139 13.19 34.20 18.58
CA GLY A 139 11.74 34.14 18.52
C GLY A 139 11.03 35.24 19.32
N SER A 140 9.70 35.22 19.38
CA SER A 140 8.95 36.18 20.20
C SER A 140 9.00 35.81 21.68
N ASN A 141 8.90 36.82 22.55
CA ASN A 141 8.76 36.60 23.99
C ASN A 141 7.44 35.87 24.31
N VAL A 142 7.52 34.87 25.17
CA VAL A 142 6.39 34.07 25.66
C VAL A 142 6.12 34.48 27.10
N ALA A 143 4.96 35.05 27.37
CA ALA A 143 4.57 35.50 28.69
C ALA A 143 3.57 34.51 29.32
N VAL A 144 4.06 33.63 30.19
CA VAL A 144 3.24 32.66 30.91
C VAL A 144 2.54 33.37 32.06
N THR A 145 1.21 33.33 32.06
CA THR A 145 0.40 33.87 33.17
C THR A 145 0.40 32.89 34.34
N VAL A 146 0.79 33.34 35.53
CA VAL A 146 0.95 32.51 36.72
C VAL A 146 -0.07 32.93 37.79
N PRO A 147 -1.20 32.22 37.97
CA PRO A 147 -2.19 32.53 38.99
C PRO A 147 -1.63 32.45 40.43
N ALA A 148 -2.24 33.18 41.36
CA ALA A 148 -1.92 33.08 42.78
C ALA A 148 -2.14 31.64 43.30
N GLY A 149 -1.21 31.16 44.12
CA GLY A 149 -1.20 29.80 44.65
C GLY A 149 -0.53 28.77 43.74
N THR A 150 -0.04 29.16 42.56
CA THR A 150 0.70 28.26 41.66
C THR A 150 1.98 27.76 42.35
N THR A 151 2.15 26.43 42.41
CA THR A 151 3.37 25.77 42.92
C THR A 151 4.39 25.58 41.80
N LEU A 152 5.58 25.06 42.11
CA LEU A 152 6.59 24.76 41.09
C LEU A 152 6.07 23.72 40.07
N THR A 153 5.37 22.66 40.51
CA THR A 153 4.68 21.73 39.59
C THR A 153 3.69 22.47 38.69
N GLY A 154 2.92 23.40 39.27
CA GLY A 154 1.95 24.19 38.51
C GLY A 154 2.63 25.05 37.44
N LEU A 155 3.77 25.68 37.76
CA LEU A 155 4.54 26.47 36.80
C LEU A 155 5.08 25.60 35.65
N VAL A 156 5.61 24.42 35.95
CA VAL A 156 6.04 23.44 34.92
C VAL A 156 4.89 23.08 33.98
N GLN A 157 3.70 22.80 34.54
CA GLN A 157 2.52 22.49 33.74
C GLN A 157 2.09 23.69 32.88
N LEU A 158 2.08 24.90 33.45
CA LEU A 158 1.72 26.11 32.72
C LEU A 158 2.67 26.36 31.54
N ILE A 159 3.98 26.21 31.72
CA ILE A 159 4.95 26.35 30.62
C ILE A 159 4.71 25.29 29.55
N ASN A 160 4.62 24.01 29.93
CA ASN A 160 4.48 22.90 28.98
C ASN A 160 3.14 22.89 28.24
N SER A 161 2.09 23.49 28.81
CA SER A 161 0.75 23.55 28.21
C SER A 161 0.41 24.91 27.60
N ASP A 162 1.33 25.90 27.65
CA ASP A 162 1.13 27.19 27.00
C ASP A 162 1.03 27.00 25.49
N THR A 163 -0.06 27.48 24.90
CA THR A 163 -0.31 27.38 23.45
C THR A 163 0.69 28.18 22.61
N ASN A 164 1.38 29.15 23.21
CA ASN A 164 2.42 29.96 22.58
C ASN A 164 3.82 29.42 22.87
N ASN A 165 3.96 28.26 23.52
CA ASN A 165 5.26 27.69 23.80
C ASN A 165 6.01 27.32 22.50
N PRO A 166 7.17 27.93 22.20
CA PRO A 166 7.90 27.76 20.95
C PRO A 166 8.71 26.46 20.90
N GLY A 167 8.60 25.58 21.90
CA GLY A 167 9.39 24.34 22.00
C GLY A 167 10.35 24.31 23.19
N VAL A 168 9.99 24.94 24.31
CA VAL A 168 10.71 24.80 25.58
C VAL A 168 10.00 23.77 26.46
N ILE A 169 10.74 22.79 26.95
CA ILE A 169 10.27 21.76 27.86
C ILE A 169 10.68 22.17 29.28
N ALA A 170 9.70 22.33 30.17
CA ALA A 170 9.92 22.53 31.59
C ALA A 170 9.87 21.19 32.33
N SER A 171 10.80 20.98 33.27
CA SER A 171 10.84 19.81 34.15
C SER A 171 11.48 20.17 35.49
N THR A 172 11.60 19.21 36.39
CA THR A 172 12.30 19.41 37.67
C THR A 172 13.33 18.33 37.94
N ILE A 173 14.43 18.70 38.57
CA ILE A 173 15.43 17.76 39.11
C ILE A 173 15.50 17.98 40.62
N ASP A 174 15.53 16.90 41.39
CA ASP A 174 15.81 16.94 42.83
C ASP A 174 17.24 16.40 43.04
N ASP A 175 18.15 17.27 43.49
CA ASP A 175 19.55 16.93 43.71
C ASP A 175 19.83 16.40 45.14
N GLY A 176 18.82 16.40 46.02
CA GLY A 176 18.93 16.02 47.43
C GLY A 176 19.75 16.98 48.30
N GLY A 177 20.06 18.18 47.80
CA GLY A 177 20.97 19.15 48.39
C GLY A 177 20.32 20.17 49.33
N GLY A 178 20.83 20.26 50.56
CA GLY A 178 20.65 21.42 51.43
C GLY A 178 19.18 21.83 51.69
N SER A 179 18.91 23.13 51.63
CA SER A 179 17.58 23.70 51.87
C SER A 179 16.75 23.91 50.61
N ASN A 180 17.35 23.83 49.41
CA ASN A 180 16.70 24.09 48.13
C ASN A 180 17.01 22.97 47.10
N PRO A 181 16.63 21.71 47.38
CA PRO A 181 17.07 20.57 46.57
C PRO A 181 16.37 20.44 45.22
N VAL A 182 15.24 21.13 45.01
CA VAL A 182 14.41 20.97 43.81
C VAL A 182 14.69 22.10 42.81
N HIS A 183 15.13 21.78 41.60
CA HIS A 183 15.47 22.75 40.55
C HIS A 183 14.45 22.72 39.42
N LEU A 184 14.02 23.89 38.94
CA LEU A 184 13.34 24.02 37.66
C LEU A 184 14.37 23.90 36.53
N VAL A 185 14.08 23.07 35.53
CA VAL A 185 14.93 22.89 34.36
C VAL A 185 14.13 23.25 33.13
N LEU A 186 14.68 24.13 32.29
CA LEU A 186 14.15 24.44 30.98
C LEU A 186 15.10 23.87 29.93
N THR A 187 14.55 23.10 29.01
CA THR A 187 15.30 22.46 27.93
C THR A 187 14.70 22.83 26.58
N SER A 188 15.52 23.19 25.60
CA SER A 188 15.02 23.36 24.24
C SER A 188 14.65 21.99 23.68
N LYS A 189 13.49 21.88 23.04
CA LYS A 189 13.03 20.61 22.47
C LYS A 189 13.94 20.16 21.32
N GLU A 190 14.36 21.11 20.50
CA GLU A 190 15.26 20.89 19.37
C GLU A 190 16.69 21.28 19.75
N THR A 191 17.66 20.63 19.11
CA THR A 191 19.09 20.95 19.21
C THR A 191 19.47 22.13 18.30
N GLY A 192 20.69 22.64 18.40
CA GLY A 192 21.22 23.66 17.48
C GLY A 192 21.42 25.02 18.13
N ALA A 193 22.41 25.77 17.64
CA ALA A 193 22.87 27.03 18.22
C ALA A 193 21.80 28.13 18.21
N SER A 194 20.78 28.02 17.35
CA SER A 194 19.64 28.95 17.31
C SER A 194 18.64 28.74 18.45
N ASN A 195 18.68 27.60 19.16
CA ASN A 195 17.68 27.18 20.13
C ASN A 195 18.06 27.52 21.59
N THR A 196 18.65 28.70 21.81
CA THR A 196 19.01 29.18 23.16
C THR A 196 17.78 29.61 23.95
N ILE A 197 17.82 29.49 25.28
CA ILE A 197 16.71 29.91 26.15
C ILE A 197 17.13 31.15 26.92
N THR A 198 16.39 32.24 26.75
CA THR A 198 16.65 33.49 27.49
C THR A 198 15.48 33.81 28.41
N ILE A 199 15.77 34.04 29.68
CA ILE A 199 14.79 34.54 30.64
C ILE A 199 14.73 36.07 30.52
N VAL A 200 13.54 36.58 30.18
CA VAL A 200 13.36 37.99 29.81
C VAL A 200 12.92 38.82 31.01
N SER A 201 11.85 38.40 31.69
CA SER A 201 11.28 39.14 32.82
C SER A 201 10.34 38.28 33.65
N GLU A 202 10.18 38.63 34.92
CA GLU A 202 9.31 37.93 35.85
C GLU A 202 8.65 38.91 36.85
N THR A 203 7.51 38.52 37.42
CA THR A 203 6.78 39.25 38.47
C THR A 203 6.30 38.32 39.60
N LEU A 204 6.95 37.16 39.73
CA LEU A 204 6.69 36.14 40.74
C LEU A 204 7.30 36.59 42.08
N ASP A 205 6.60 36.35 43.18
CA ASP A 205 6.97 36.91 44.49
C ASP A 205 7.67 35.92 45.43
N ASN A 206 7.91 34.68 44.98
CA ASN A 206 8.67 33.68 45.73
C ASN A 206 9.55 32.82 44.81
N GLY A 207 10.86 32.79 45.08
CA GLY A 207 11.84 31.99 44.35
C GLY A 207 12.94 32.76 43.62
N ASP A 208 12.71 34.05 43.28
CA ASP A 208 13.54 34.89 42.38
C ASP A 208 13.83 34.19 41.04
N PHE A 209 13.11 34.56 39.99
CA PHE A 209 13.28 33.95 38.66
C PHE A 209 14.11 34.83 37.72
N SER A 210 14.80 35.84 38.26
CA SER A 210 15.63 36.74 37.46
C SER A 210 16.71 35.97 36.71
N SER A 211 17.19 36.53 35.59
CA SER A 211 18.17 35.86 34.71
C SER A 211 19.47 35.45 35.41
N GLY A 212 19.81 36.06 36.55
CA GLY A 212 20.98 35.70 37.34
C GLY A 212 20.84 34.43 38.19
N GLN A 213 19.63 33.86 38.28
CA GLN A 213 19.33 32.64 39.05
C GLN A 213 19.41 31.36 38.22
N TRP A 214 19.75 31.48 36.94
CA TRP A 214 19.81 30.38 35.99
C TRP A 214 21.26 30.05 35.64
N THR A 215 21.56 28.75 35.58
CA THR A 215 22.84 28.23 35.13
C THR A 215 22.65 27.45 33.85
N ASN A 216 23.33 27.89 32.79
CA ASN A 216 23.47 27.11 31.57
C ASN A 216 24.35 25.89 31.86
N THR A 217 23.74 24.70 31.88
CA THR A 217 24.46 23.44 32.14
C THR A 217 24.82 22.71 30.86
N GLN A 218 24.15 23.03 29.76
CA GLN A 218 24.44 22.54 28.43
C GLN A 218 24.05 23.62 27.43
N ALA A 219 25.02 24.07 26.63
CA ALA A 219 24.80 25.11 25.64
C ALA A 219 24.18 24.52 24.36
N ALA A 220 23.19 25.21 23.81
CA ALA A 220 22.69 24.98 22.46
C ALA A 220 23.82 25.18 21.45
N GLN A 221 24.08 24.16 20.63
CA GLN A 221 25.11 24.21 19.59
C GLN A 221 24.72 23.35 18.39
N ASP A 222 25.25 23.68 17.22
CA ASP A 222 25.09 22.91 16.00
C ASP A 222 26.00 21.68 15.97
N SER A 223 25.63 20.69 15.18
CA SER A 223 26.54 19.63 14.77
C SER A 223 27.55 20.18 13.78
N GLU A 224 28.76 19.65 13.80
CA GLU A 224 29.85 20.06 12.91
C GLU A 224 30.44 18.84 12.22
N ILE A 225 30.31 18.79 10.89
CA ILE A 225 30.84 17.70 10.07
C ILE A 225 31.71 18.20 8.93
N ARG A 226 32.51 17.28 8.37
CA ARG A 226 33.11 17.40 7.03
C ARG A 226 32.82 16.17 6.23
N VAL A 227 32.59 16.37 4.95
CA VAL A 227 32.43 15.30 3.96
C VAL A 227 33.59 15.40 2.99
N ASP A 228 34.38 14.33 2.87
CA ASP A 228 35.55 14.25 1.99
C ASP A 228 36.55 15.40 2.18
N GLY A 229 36.67 15.87 3.43
CA GLY A 229 37.55 16.97 3.81
C GLY A 229 37.06 18.37 3.44
N TYR A 230 35.83 18.52 2.91
CA TYR A 230 35.25 19.82 2.59
C TYR A 230 34.24 20.29 3.66
N PRO A 231 34.23 21.60 4.00
CA PRO A 231 35.24 22.60 3.68
C PRO A 231 36.57 22.36 4.42
N PRO A 232 37.74 22.74 3.85
CA PRO A 232 39.04 22.41 4.44
C PRO A 232 39.40 23.23 5.70
N SER A 233 38.76 24.39 5.87
CA SER A 233 39.09 25.36 6.94
C SER A 233 37.92 25.71 7.86
N SER A 234 36.74 25.16 7.60
CA SER A 234 35.53 25.35 8.41
C SER A 234 34.79 24.01 8.55
N TRP A 235 33.59 24.05 9.15
CA TRP A 235 32.71 22.90 9.29
C TRP A 235 31.41 23.14 8.53
N ILE A 236 30.78 22.06 8.09
CA ILE A 236 29.37 22.08 7.70
C ILE A 236 28.58 22.02 9.00
N THR A 237 27.76 23.03 9.27
CA THR A 237 26.98 23.13 10.49
C THR A 237 25.52 22.79 10.24
N ARG A 238 24.89 22.05 11.16
CA ARG A 238 23.45 21.79 11.15
C ARG A 238 22.88 21.84 12.55
N GLU A 239 21.65 22.31 12.67
CA GLU A 239 20.96 22.38 13.97
C GLU A 239 20.62 20.99 14.54
N SER A 240 20.71 19.92 13.73
CA SER A 240 20.35 18.55 14.10
C SER A 240 21.52 17.57 13.97
N ASN A 241 21.42 16.45 14.68
CA ASN A 241 22.27 15.27 14.50
C ASN A 241 21.75 14.32 13.41
N VAL A 242 20.60 14.63 12.80
CA VAL A 242 20.09 13.98 11.59
C VAL A 242 20.25 14.96 10.43
N ILE A 243 21.07 14.59 9.45
CA ILE A 243 21.49 15.46 8.35
C ILE A 243 21.15 14.76 7.03
N ASP A 244 20.24 15.33 6.25
CA ASP A 244 19.70 14.75 5.01
C ASP A 244 19.86 15.65 3.77
N ASP A 245 20.56 16.77 3.92
CA ASP A 245 20.65 17.83 2.91
C ASP A 245 22.09 18.12 2.44
N VAL A 246 23.07 17.33 2.92
CA VAL A 246 24.49 17.50 2.57
C VAL A 246 24.89 16.64 1.37
N LEU A 247 24.36 15.42 1.30
CA LEU A 247 24.59 14.47 0.22
C LEU A 247 23.21 14.10 -0.33
N GLU A 248 23.01 14.27 -1.64
CA GLU A 248 21.73 14.00 -2.28
C GLU A 248 21.29 12.55 -2.04
N GLY A 249 20.08 12.39 -1.49
CA GLY A 249 19.51 11.08 -1.20
C GLY A 249 20.15 10.33 -0.04
N VAL A 250 21.03 10.95 0.77
CA VAL A 250 21.72 10.30 1.89
C VAL A 250 21.38 11.00 3.20
N THR A 251 20.98 10.21 4.20
CA THR A 251 20.75 10.70 5.56
C THR A 251 21.83 10.17 6.49
N LEU A 252 22.55 11.09 7.13
CA LEU A 252 23.54 10.85 8.17
C LEU A 252 22.88 11.02 9.54
N THR A 253 23.09 10.08 10.44
CA THR A 253 22.65 10.18 11.84
C THR A 253 23.85 10.06 12.76
N LEU A 254 24.25 11.21 13.32
CA LEU A 254 25.39 11.37 14.19
C LEU A 254 25.06 10.88 15.60
N LYS A 255 25.98 10.17 16.24
CA LYS A 255 25.82 9.60 17.58
C LYS A 255 26.99 9.91 18.50
N ASP A 256 28.19 10.05 17.93
CA ASP A 256 29.40 10.46 18.64
C ASP A 256 30.30 11.28 17.71
N THR A 257 31.39 11.80 18.27
CA THR A 257 32.45 12.51 17.55
C THR A 257 33.54 11.54 17.09
N ASP A 258 34.14 11.84 15.94
CA ASP A 258 35.34 11.17 15.46
C ASP A 258 36.16 12.14 14.59
N ALA A 259 37.34 12.49 15.10
CA ALA A 259 38.29 13.37 14.44
C ALA A 259 39.10 12.68 13.33
N THR A 260 39.08 11.34 13.27
CA THR A 260 39.83 10.56 12.26
C THR A 260 39.02 10.34 10.98
N GLY A 261 37.70 10.24 11.09
CA GLY A 261 36.75 10.15 10.00
C GLY A 261 36.21 8.73 9.84
N VAL A 262 34.88 8.63 9.80
CA VAL A 262 34.13 7.41 9.54
C VAL A 262 33.95 7.25 8.04
N GLN A 263 34.33 6.11 7.49
CA GLN A 263 34.07 5.80 6.07
C GLN A 263 32.63 5.31 5.94
N ILE A 264 31.88 5.92 5.02
CA ILE A 264 30.59 5.42 4.57
C ILE A 264 30.69 4.94 3.12
N THR A 265 29.97 3.87 2.81
CA THR A 265 29.87 3.29 1.46
C THR A 265 28.43 3.22 1.05
N ILE A 266 28.11 3.86 -0.08
CA ILE A 266 26.82 3.81 -0.76
C ILE A 266 27.01 2.92 -1.99
N ALA A 267 26.20 1.87 -2.09
CA ALA A 267 26.27 0.93 -3.21
C ALA A 267 24.87 0.45 -3.59
N ASP A 268 24.70 -0.03 -4.81
CA ASP A 268 23.50 -0.73 -5.22
C ASP A 268 23.27 -1.96 -4.36
N ASP A 269 22.07 -2.10 -3.79
CA ASP A 269 21.71 -3.25 -2.97
C ASP A 269 21.21 -4.39 -3.86
N LEU A 270 22.15 -5.04 -4.54
CA LEU A 270 21.85 -6.15 -5.46
C LEU A 270 21.09 -7.29 -4.76
N SER A 271 21.30 -7.48 -3.46
CA SER A 271 20.60 -8.51 -2.68
C SER A 271 19.12 -8.18 -2.53
N SER A 272 18.79 -6.93 -2.16
CA SER A 272 17.40 -6.47 -2.04
C SER A 272 16.68 -6.41 -3.40
N ILE A 273 17.39 -6.00 -4.47
CA ILE A 273 16.85 -5.99 -5.83
C ILE A 273 16.51 -7.42 -6.29
N LYS A 274 17.46 -8.35 -6.14
CA LYS A 274 17.26 -9.76 -6.47
C LYS A 274 16.11 -10.38 -5.67
N GLN A 275 15.98 -10.05 -4.39
CA GLN A 275 14.88 -10.53 -3.56
C GLN A 275 13.53 -9.98 -4.04
N SER A 276 13.45 -8.70 -4.41
CA SER A 276 12.21 -8.08 -4.92
C SER A 276 11.74 -8.75 -6.21
N ILE A 277 12.67 -9.05 -7.13
CA ILE A 277 12.39 -9.81 -8.36
C ILE A 277 11.89 -11.23 -8.03
N LYS A 278 12.53 -11.92 -7.09
CA LYS A 278 12.09 -13.26 -6.67
C LYS A 278 10.73 -13.27 -6.01
N ASP A 279 10.42 -12.27 -5.19
CA ASP A 279 9.12 -12.13 -4.53
C ASP A 279 8.02 -11.87 -5.55
N TRP A 280 8.31 -11.08 -6.59
CA TRP A 280 7.41 -10.89 -7.73
C TRP A 280 7.18 -12.19 -8.50
N VAL A 281 8.25 -12.93 -8.83
CA VAL A 281 8.16 -14.24 -9.49
C VAL A 281 7.36 -15.23 -8.64
N LYS A 282 7.56 -15.25 -7.32
CA LYS A 282 6.80 -16.10 -6.41
C LYS A 282 5.31 -15.75 -6.45
N ALA A 283 4.95 -14.47 -6.36
CA ALA A 283 3.55 -14.06 -6.38
C ALA A 283 2.86 -14.39 -7.73
N TYR A 284 3.57 -14.23 -8.86
CA TYR A 284 3.11 -14.73 -10.15
C TYR A 284 2.86 -16.25 -10.11
N ASN A 285 3.81 -17.02 -9.57
CA ASN A 285 3.69 -18.47 -9.47
C ASN A 285 2.56 -18.94 -8.57
N ASP A 286 2.26 -18.20 -7.49
CA ASP A 286 1.13 -18.48 -6.60
C ASP A 286 -0.19 -18.34 -7.37
N VAL A 287 -0.35 -17.29 -8.19
CA VAL A 287 -1.52 -17.13 -9.09
C VAL A 287 -1.61 -18.28 -10.08
N MET A 288 -0.50 -18.60 -10.78
CA MET A 288 -0.49 -19.69 -11.78
C MET A 288 -0.78 -21.06 -11.16
N THR A 289 -0.37 -21.28 -9.92
CA THR A 289 -0.64 -22.52 -9.17
C THR A 289 -2.13 -22.66 -8.86
N GLU A 290 -2.77 -21.59 -8.40
CA GLU A 290 -4.21 -21.57 -8.12
C GLU A 290 -5.02 -21.81 -9.41
N ILE A 291 -4.72 -21.05 -10.46
CA ILE A 291 -5.36 -21.21 -11.78
C ILE A 291 -5.24 -22.66 -12.25
N ARG A 292 -4.04 -23.25 -12.18
CA ARG A 292 -3.82 -24.64 -12.60
C ARG A 292 -4.59 -25.64 -11.74
N THR A 293 -4.71 -25.39 -10.44
CA THR A 293 -5.46 -26.25 -9.51
C THR A 293 -6.95 -26.23 -9.85
N ASP A 294 -7.49 -25.05 -10.09
CA ASP A 294 -8.92 -24.86 -10.37
C ASP A 294 -9.33 -25.23 -11.80
N THR A 295 -8.39 -25.24 -12.74
CA THR A 295 -8.65 -25.62 -14.15
C THR A 295 -8.29 -27.06 -14.50
N ARG A 296 -7.69 -27.81 -13.56
CA ARG A 296 -7.18 -29.16 -13.84
C ARG A 296 -8.30 -30.11 -14.28
N TYR A 297 -7.98 -30.95 -15.26
CA TYR A 297 -8.80 -32.09 -15.63
C TYR A 297 -7.93 -33.36 -15.61
N ASP A 298 -8.19 -34.24 -14.64
CA ASP A 298 -7.52 -35.52 -14.49
C ASP A 298 -8.55 -36.65 -14.59
N THR A 299 -8.59 -37.27 -15.77
CA THR A 299 -9.50 -38.38 -16.08
C THR A 299 -9.15 -39.68 -15.37
N GLU A 300 -7.90 -39.85 -14.92
CA GLU A 300 -7.43 -41.10 -14.32
C GLU A 300 -7.77 -41.16 -12.83
N ASN A 301 -7.72 -40.01 -12.15
CA ASN A 301 -8.07 -39.88 -10.73
C ASN A 301 -9.46 -39.29 -10.47
N GLU A 302 -10.26 -39.05 -11.52
CA GLU A 302 -11.57 -38.38 -11.46
C GLU A 302 -11.51 -36.99 -10.79
N ILE A 303 -10.39 -36.26 -10.95
CA ILE A 303 -10.22 -34.93 -10.35
C ILE A 303 -10.52 -33.86 -11.39
N GLN A 304 -11.63 -33.17 -11.21
CA GLN A 304 -12.03 -31.99 -11.99
C GLN A 304 -11.93 -30.74 -11.11
N GLY A 305 -11.09 -29.80 -11.52
CA GLY A 305 -11.02 -28.48 -10.91
C GLY A 305 -12.34 -27.73 -11.09
N ILE A 306 -12.68 -26.87 -10.13
CA ILE A 306 -13.99 -26.20 -10.07
C ILE A 306 -14.23 -25.22 -11.23
N LEU A 307 -13.15 -24.71 -11.85
CA LEU A 307 -13.15 -23.84 -13.02
C LEU A 307 -12.72 -24.57 -14.32
N ALA A 308 -12.74 -25.90 -14.34
CA ALA A 308 -12.41 -26.65 -15.54
C ALA A 308 -13.31 -26.26 -16.72
N GLY A 309 -12.71 -25.80 -17.82
CA GLY A 309 -13.41 -25.34 -19.02
C GLY A 309 -13.89 -23.88 -18.97
N ASP A 310 -13.58 -23.12 -17.91
CA ASP A 310 -13.89 -21.70 -17.84
C ASP A 310 -12.98 -20.92 -18.83
N SER A 311 -13.60 -20.27 -19.83
CA SER A 311 -12.86 -19.51 -20.85
C SER A 311 -12.21 -18.23 -20.32
N GLN A 312 -12.77 -17.62 -19.26
CA GLN A 312 -12.28 -16.35 -18.73
C GLN A 312 -10.97 -16.57 -17.98
N ILE A 313 -10.87 -17.65 -17.22
CA ILE A 313 -9.62 -17.97 -16.51
C ILE A 313 -8.50 -18.37 -17.47
N GLU A 314 -8.82 -19.02 -18.58
CA GLU A 314 -7.86 -19.35 -19.64
C GLU A 314 -7.35 -18.10 -20.37
N ASN A 315 -8.22 -17.13 -20.62
CA ASN A 315 -7.83 -15.82 -21.16
C ASN A 315 -6.92 -15.07 -20.19
N LEU A 316 -7.23 -15.05 -18.89
CA LEU A 316 -6.39 -14.44 -17.86
C LEU A 316 -5.01 -15.12 -17.82
N ARG A 317 -4.97 -16.45 -17.80
CA ARG A 317 -3.71 -17.22 -17.82
C ARG A 317 -2.85 -16.88 -19.03
N THR A 318 -3.48 -16.72 -20.19
CA THR A 318 -2.79 -16.36 -21.44
C THR A 318 -2.16 -14.98 -21.34
N LYS A 319 -2.92 -13.97 -20.89
CA LYS A 319 -2.42 -12.60 -20.69
C LYS A 319 -1.28 -12.53 -19.67
N LEU A 320 -1.41 -13.25 -18.55
CA LEU A 320 -0.33 -13.35 -17.54
C LEU A 320 0.94 -13.97 -18.14
N THR A 321 0.78 -15.02 -18.94
CA THR A 321 1.92 -15.69 -19.59
C THR A 321 2.58 -14.78 -20.64
N GLU A 322 1.80 -14.03 -21.42
CA GLU A 322 2.30 -13.08 -22.42
C GLU A 322 3.21 -12.00 -21.83
N ILE A 323 2.95 -11.56 -20.59
CA ILE A 323 3.78 -10.56 -19.89
C ILE A 323 5.21 -11.07 -19.67
N VAL A 324 5.37 -12.38 -19.40
CA VAL A 324 6.64 -12.95 -18.92
C VAL A 324 7.45 -13.64 -20.02
N ILE A 325 6.82 -13.99 -21.15
CA ILE A 325 7.50 -14.68 -22.27
C ILE A 325 7.91 -13.77 -23.41
N ASN A 326 7.26 -12.61 -23.56
CA ASN A 326 7.50 -11.71 -24.69
C ASN A 326 8.65 -10.74 -24.41
N GLU A 327 9.17 -10.13 -25.47
CA GLU A 327 10.09 -9.00 -25.32
C GLU A 327 9.35 -7.80 -24.73
N ILE A 328 10.05 -7.07 -23.85
CA ILE A 328 9.52 -5.89 -23.19
C ILE A 328 9.40 -4.76 -24.23
N PRO A 329 8.20 -4.23 -24.48
CA PRO A 329 7.99 -3.25 -25.51
C PRO A 329 8.53 -1.88 -25.09
N GLY A 330 9.19 -1.19 -26.04
CA GLY A 330 9.60 0.21 -25.88
C GLY A 330 10.88 0.46 -25.09
N LEU A 331 11.65 -0.60 -24.79
CA LEU A 331 12.99 -0.51 -24.21
C LEU A 331 13.93 0.43 -25.00
N PRO A 332 14.99 0.96 -24.35
CA PRO A 332 16.06 1.66 -25.05
C PRO A 332 16.61 0.85 -26.22
N SER A 333 17.01 1.55 -27.29
CA SER A 333 17.50 0.90 -28.52
C SER A 333 18.83 0.16 -28.36
N ASP A 334 19.52 0.44 -27.27
CA ASP A 334 20.81 -0.09 -26.84
C ASP A 334 20.69 -1.04 -25.63
N ALA A 335 19.47 -1.40 -25.22
CA ALA A 335 19.24 -2.33 -24.12
C ALA A 335 19.89 -3.70 -24.39
N THR A 336 20.67 -4.17 -23.41
CA THR A 336 21.37 -5.46 -23.41
C THR A 336 20.38 -6.62 -23.27
N PHE A 337 19.37 -6.43 -22.42
CA PHE A 337 18.34 -7.42 -22.13
C PHE A 337 17.00 -6.97 -22.69
N SER A 338 16.33 -7.83 -23.47
CA SER A 338 15.01 -7.54 -24.05
C SER A 338 13.85 -8.30 -23.40
N ASN A 339 14.13 -9.32 -22.59
CA ASN A 339 13.13 -10.20 -21.99
C ASN A 339 13.65 -10.84 -20.69
N LEU A 340 12.73 -11.41 -19.89
CA LEU A 340 13.05 -12.00 -18.58
C LEU A 340 13.96 -13.25 -18.68
N SER A 341 13.90 -14.00 -19.78
CA SER A 341 14.75 -15.19 -19.93
C SER A 341 16.23 -14.85 -20.11
N ALA A 342 16.53 -13.65 -20.61
CA ALA A 342 17.90 -13.15 -20.75
C ALA A 342 18.59 -12.87 -19.41
N ILE A 343 17.82 -12.76 -18.31
CA ILE A 343 18.31 -12.52 -16.94
C ILE A 343 18.12 -13.74 -16.03
N GLY A 344 17.97 -14.95 -16.61
CA GLY A 344 17.83 -16.19 -15.85
C GLY A 344 16.41 -16.51 -15.36
N ILE A 345 15.38 -15.76 -15.78
CA ILE A 345 13.98 -16.03 -15.40
C ILE A 345 13.28 -16.76 -16.54
N THR A 346 13.11 -18.07 -16.39
CA THR A 346 12.60 -18.94 -17.47
C THR A 346 11.23 -19.52 -17.15
N THR A 347 10.45 -19.81 -18.19
CA THR A 347 9.11 -20.41 -18.05
C THR A 347 9.19 -21.93 -18.14
N GLY A 348 8.69 -22.61 -17.11
CA GLY A 348 8.58 -24.07 -17.01
C GLY A 348 7.18 -24.61 -17.36
N ALA A 349 6.93 -25.86 -16.98
CA ALA A 349 5.67 -26.54 -17.27
C ALA A 349 4.47 -25.83 -16.60
N GLY A 350 3.40 -25.58 -17.37
CA GLY A 350 2.19 -24.93 -16.85
C GLY A 350 2.33 -23.41 -16.68
N GLY A 351 3.36 -22.78 -17.27
CA GLY A 351 3.51 -21.33 -17.28
C GLY A 351 4.14 -20.75 -16.01
N GLN A 352 4.61 -21.59 -15.07
CA GLN A 352 5.32 -21.16 -13.87
C GLN A 352 6.75 -20.71 -14.21
N LEU A 353 7.24 -19.69 -13.52
CA LEU A 353 8.59 -19.15 -13.67
C LEU A 353 9.58 -19.83 -12.72
N THR A 354 10.82 -19.97 -13.18
CA THR A 354 11.98 -20.38 -12.38
C THR A 354 13.04 -19.30 -12.50
N VAL A 355 13.69 -18.97 -11.37
CA VAL A 355 14.80 -18.00 -11.32
C VAL A 355 16.11 -18.75 -11.12
N ASP A 356 17.04 -18.59 -12.06
CA ASP A 356 18.44 -18.94 -11.83
C ASP A 356 19.13 -17.80 -11.06
N ASP A 357 19.59 -18.08 -9.85
CA ASP A 357 20.20 -17.06 -8.99
C ASP A 357 21.55 -16.57 -9.52
N SER A 358 22.28 -17.43 -10.22
CA SER A 358 23.60 -17.11 -10.78
C SER A 358 23.45 -16.21 -12.00
N ASP A 359 22.57 -16.58 -12.93
CA ASP A 359 22.33 -15.79 -14.15
C ASP A 359 21.75 -14.42 -13.80
N LEU A 360 20.82 -14.35 -12.83
CA LEU A 360 20.27 -13.08 -12.36
C LEU A 360 21.32 -12.21 -11.67
N GLN A 361 22.21 -12.81 -10.89
CA GLN A 361 23.33 -12.09 -10.28
C GLN A 361 24.27 -11.53 -11.34
N GLU A 362 24.65 -12.32 -12.34
CA GLU A 362 25.53 -11.90 -13.44
C GLU A 362 24.90 -10.76 -14.24
N ALA A 363 23.61 -10.85 -14.57
CA ALA A 363 22.90 -9.79 -15.28
C ALA A 363 22.85 -8.47 -14.49
N LEU A 364 22.61 -8.54 -13.17
CA LEU A 364 22.60 -7.36 -12.29
C LEU A 364 24.00 -6.71 -12.18
N GLU A 365 25.06 -7.50 -12.21
CA GLU A 365 26.45 -7.01 -12.20
C GLU A 365 26.88 -6.45 -13.56
N GLU A 366 26.35 -6.99 -14.67
CA GLU A 366 26.63 -6.52 -16.02
C GLU A 366 25.96 -5.18 -16.31
N ASN A 367 24.64 -5.09 -16.12
CA ASN A 367 23.89 -3.85 -16.32
C ASN A 367 22.60 -3.82 -15.50
N ILE A 368 22.71 -3.29 -14.28
CA ILE A 368 21.59 -3.13 -13.36
C ILE A 368 20.43 -2.29 -13.93
N ASP A 369 20.74 -1.30 -14.77
CA ASP A 369 19.74 -0.41 -15.35
C ASP A 369 18.90 -1.13 -16.40
N ASP A 370 19.52 -1.94 -17.25
CA ASP A 370 18.82 -2.75 -18.25
C ASP A 370 17.98 -3.86 -17.59
N VAL A 371 18.47 -4.44 -16.48
CA VAL A 371 17.66 -5.39 -15.68
C VAL A 371 16.43 -4.69 -15.10
N ALA A 372 16.59 -3.48 -14.57
CA ALA A 372 15.47 -2.71 -14.03
C ALA A 372 14.46 -2.33 -15.12
N ASP A 373 14.92 -1.94 -16.31
CA ASP A 373 14.08 -1.61 -17.47
C ASP A 373 13.12 -2.75 -17.86
N LEU A 374 13.47 -4.00 -17.56
CA LEU A 374 12.59 -5.15 -17.80
C LEU A 374 11.34 -5.16 -16.91
N PHE A 375 11.34 -4.43 -15.79
CA PHE A 375 10.24 -4.43 -14.82
C PHE A 375 9.54 -3.08 -14.70
N VAL A 376 10.29 -1.98 -14.82
CA VAL A 376 9.83 -0.63 -14.54
C VAL A 376 9.24 0.09 -15.77
N LEU A 377 8.60 1.23 -15.53
CA LEU A 377 8.24 2.17 -16.59
C LEU A 377 9.46 3.02 -16.96
N THR A 378 9.84 3.01 -18.23
CA THR A 378 10.89 3.88 -18.77
C THR A 378 10.34 4.81 -19.83
N ASN A 379 10.90 6.00 -19.95
CA ASN A 379 10.53 6.91 -21.01
C ASN A 379 11.74 7.71 -21.49
N SER A 380 11.75 8.05 -22.78
CA SER A 380 12.73 8.96 -23.36
C SER A 380 12.15 9.72 -24.53
N SER A 381 12.77 10.86 -24.85
CA SER A 381 12.40 11.68 -26.00
C SER A 381 13.62 12.01 -26.84
N THR A 382 13.45 11.94 -28.16
CA THR A 382 14.47 12.44 -29.10
C THR A 382 14.36 13.96 -29.34
N SER A 383 13.39 14.63 -28.73
CA SER A 383 13.18 16.07 -28.87
C SER A 383 13.01 16.75 -27.50
N PRO A 384 13.81 17.79 -27.18
CA PRO A 384 13.66 18.52 -25.91
C PRO A 384 12.34 19.31 -25.81
N SER A 385 11.61 19.46 -26.93
CA SER A 385 10.30 20.13 -26.97
C SER A 385 9.12 19.19 -26.74
N LEU A 386 9.38 17.88 -26.61
CA LEU A 386 8.34 16.86 -26.43
C LEU A 386 8.75 16.01 -25.22
N GLU A 387 8.01 16.14 -24.14
CA GLU A 387 8.27 15.46 -22.87
C GLU A 387 7.13 14.47 -22.59
N TYR A 388 7.46 13.23 -22.22
CA TYR A 388 6.45 12.32 -21.69
C TYR A 388 5.80 12.95 -20.45
N PHE A 389 4.46 12.96 -20.38
CA PHE A 389 3.76 13.57 -19.25
C PHE A 389 2.99 12.54 -18.43
N ALA A 390 2.13 11.76 -19.08
CA ALA A 390 1.30 10.78 -18.39
C ALA A 390 0.84 9.67 -19.35
N ARG A 391 0.34 8.59 -18.76
CA ARG A 391 -0.29 7.47 -19.45
C ARG A 391 -1.55 7.03 -18.70
N THR A 392 -2.34 6.15 -19.31
CA THR A 392 -3.34 5.34 -18.61
C THR A 392 -2.91 3.87 -18.65
N GLU A 393 -3.66 3.01 -17.96
CA GLU A 393 -3.51 1.56 -17.95
C GLU A 393 -3.67 0.92 -19.35
N ASN A 394 -4.35 1.62 -20.27
CA ASN A 394 -4.54 1.21 -21.67
C ASN A 394 -3.36 1.58 -22.58
N THR A 395 -2.47 2.47 -22.13
CA THR A 395 -1.32 2.90 -22.93
C THR A 395 -0.31 1.76 -23.05
N LYS A 396 0.00 1.40 -24.30
CA LYS A 396 0.95 0.32 -24.60
C LYS A 396 2.39 0.82 -24.52
N GLY A 397 3.33 -0.08 -24.24
CA GLY A 397 4.75 0.22 -24.44
C GLY A 397 5.09 0.30 -25.93
N GLY A 398 6.05 1.13 -26.29
CA GLY A 398 6.47 1.29 -27.68
C GLY A 398 7.23 2.57 -27.99
N SER A 399 7.51 2.75 -29.28
CA SER A 399 8.09 3.98 -29.83
C SER A 399 7.03 4.73 -30.63
N TYR A 400 6.78 5.99 -30.27
CA TYR A 400 5.73 6.82 -30.83
C TYR A 400 6.34 8.00 -31.58
N ALA A 401 6.11 8.08 -32.90
CA ALA A 401 6.51 9.23 -33.70
C ALA A 401 5.53 10.39 -33.47
N VAL A 402 6.02 11.53 -32.99
CA VAL A 402 5.19 12.66 -32.54
C VAL A 402 5.46 13.86 -33.42
N VAL A 403 4.39 14.51 -33.85
CA VAL A 403 4.42 15.80 -34.55
C VAL A 403 3.51 16.76 -33.81
N ALA A 404 4.04 17.91 -33.43
CA ALA A 404 3.32 18.95 -32.72
C ALA A 404 3.45 20.28 -33.47
N SER A 405 2.31 20.84 -33.88
CA SER A 405 2.24 22.17 -34.48
C SER A 405 2.04 23.22 -33.39
N TYR A 406 2.73 24.36 -33.49
CA TYR A 406 2.63 25.44 -32.52
C TYR A 406 2.53 26.82 -33.18
N THR A 407 1.84 27.73 -32.49
CA THR A 407 1.58 29.09 -32.93
C THR A 407 2.74 30.04 -32.63
N ALA A 408 2.69 31.26 -33.18
CA ALA A 408 3.64 32.32 -32.87
C ALA A 408 3.72 32.67 -31.37
N ALA A 409 2.68 32.36 -30.61
CA ALA A 409 2.62 32.59 -29.17
C ALA A 409 3.32 31.48 -28.36
N GLY A 410 3.93 30.48 -29.01
CA GLY A 410 4.62 29.39 -28.33
C GLY A 410 3.69 28.34 -27.71
N LYS A 411 2.45 28.27 -28.18
CA LYS A 411 1.39 27.35 -27.73
C LYS A 411 1.09 26.33 -28.82
N LEU A 412 0.70 25.12 -28.44
CA LEU A 412 0.19 24.14 -29.41
C LEU A 412 -0.96 24.75 -30.22
N ASP A 413 -0.97 24.48 -31.53
CA ASP A 413 -2.01 24.91 -32.45
C ASP A 413 -3.02 23.77 -32.65
N PRO A 414 -4.24 23.85 -32.09
CA PRO A 414 -5.26 22.81 -32.25
C PRO A 414 -5.70 22.61 -33.71
N SER A 415 -5.51 23.61 -34.56
CA SER A 415 -5.84 23.55 -35.99
C SER A 415 -4.70 23.01 -36.86
N GLY A 416 -3.50 22.88 -36.29
CA GLY A 416 -2.32 22.36 -36.97
C GLY A 416 -2.31 20.82 -37.06
N THR A 417 -1.29 20.30 -37.74
CA THR A 417 -1.06 18.85 -37.83
C THR A 417 -0.44 18.38 -36.52
N ASN A 418 -1.25 17.74 -35.67
CA ASN A 418 -0.81 17.12 -34.44
C ASN A 418 -1.06 15.62 -34.50
N THR A 419 0.01 14.82 -34.38
CA THR A 419 -0.10 13.37 -34.46
C THR A 419 0.80 12.66 -33.46
N ILE A 420 0.32 11.53 -32.95
CA ILE A 420 1.12 10.54 -32.21
C ILE A 420 1.01 9.24 -32.98
N ASP A 421 2.15 8.70 -33.40
CA ASP A 421 2.29 7.51 -34.24
C ASP A 421 1.37 7.53 -35.49
N GLY A 422 1.31 8.69 -36.14
CA GLY A 422 0.47 8.92 -37.32
C GLY A 422 -1.05 8.99 -37.05
N LYS A 423 -1.49 8.84 -35.80
CA LYS A 423 -2.88 9.07 -35.37
C LYS A 423 -3.05 10.53 -34.97
N ALA A 424 -4.20 11.12 -35.32
CA ALA A 424 -4.52 12.48 -34.90
C ALA A 424 -4.53 12.59 -33.36
N ALA A 425 -3.88 13.62 -32.83
CA ALA A 425 -3.82 13.88 -31.40
C ALA A 425 -4.60 15.16 -31.06
N THR A 426 -5.26 15.16 -29.90
CA THR A 426 -6.01 16.31 -29.41
C THR A 426 -5.10 17.24 -28.63
N VAL A 427 -5.25 18.56 -28.81
CA VAL A 427 -4.56 19.57 -28.00
C VAL A 427 -5.38 19.86 -26.75
N GLU A 428 -4.79 19.66 -25.58
CA GLU A 428 -5.39 19.97 -24.27
C GLU A 428 -4.59 21.10 -23.61
N ASN A 429 -5.30 22.13 -23.13
CA ASN A 429 -4.73 23.28 -22.40
C ASN A 429 -3.55 23.97 -23.12
N ASP A 430 -3.58 24.03 -24.46
CA ASP A 430 -2.54 24.60 -25.33
C ASP A 430 -1.11 24.01 -25.13
N THR A 431 -0.97 22.94 -24.33
CA THR A 431 0.32 22.45 -23.81
C THR A 431 0.49 20.94 -23.95
N TYR A 432 -0.61 20.18 -23.99
CA TYR A 432 -0.56 18.72 -24.04
C TYR A 432 -1.10 18.20 -25.36
N LEU A 433 -0.41 17.22 -25.92
CA LEU A 433 -0.96 16.33 -26.94
C LEU A 433 -1.51 15.09 -26.25
N VAL A 434 -2.75 14.74 -26.56
CA VAL A 434 -3.47 13.59 -26.03
C VAL A 434 -3.74 12.61 -27.17
N GLY A 435 -3.32 11.35 -26.99
CA GLY A 435 -3.58 10.29 -27.95
C GLY A 435 -5.08 9.99 -28.08
N ALA A 436 -5.49 9.58 -29.28
CA ALA A 436 -6.89 9.29 -29.57
C ALA A 436 -7.37 7.98 -28.93
N ASP A 437 -8.55 8.02 -28.32
CA ASP A 437 -9.23 6.87 -27.74
C ASP A 437 -9.49 5.76 -28.78
N GLY A 438 -9.40 4.51 -28.37
CA GLY A 438 -9.58 3.33 -29.23
C GLY A 438 -8.44 3.10 -30.22
N THR A 439 -7.29 3.75 -30.04
CA THR A 439 -6.11 3.60 -30.92
C THR A 439 -4.89 3.09 -30.16
N SER A 440 -3.79 2.79 -30.87
CA SER A 440 -2.52 2.37 -30.25
C SER A 440 -1.87 3.43 -29.36
N VAL A 441 -2.34 4.68 -29.42
CA VAL A 441 -1.79 5.80 -28.64
C VAL A 441 -2.72 6.24 -27.51
N GLU A 442 -3.80 5.50 -27.26
CA GLU A 442 -4.78 5.80 -26.22
C GLU A 442 -4.11 5.98 -24.84
N GLY A 443 -4.58 6.99 -24.11
CA GLY A 443 -4.10 7.32 -22.77
C GLY A 443 -2.75 8.04 -22.72
N LEU A 444 -1.96 8.04 -23.80
CA LEU A 444 -0.66 8.72 -23.83
C LEU A 444 -0.84 10.24 -23.88
N ARG A 445 -0.19 10.92 -22.94
CA ARG A 445 -0.13 12.39 -22.89
C ARG A 445 1.32 12.86 -22.98
N ILE A 446 1.55 13.82 -23.87
CA ILE A 446 2.88 14.39 -24.12
C ILE A 446 2.80 15.89 -23.88
N ARG A 447 3.69 16.40 -23.05
CA ARG A 447 3.84 17.82 -22.78
C ARG A 447 4.72 18.45 -23.85
N PHE A 448 4.23 19.54 -24.42
CA PHE A 448 4.98 20.39 -25.34
C PHE A 448 5.74 21.47 -24.57
N ILE A 449 7.03 21.62 -24.88
CA ILE A 449 7.88 22.70 -24.40
C ILE A 449 8.25 23.57 -25.59
N ASN A 450 7.87 24.85 -25.53
CA ASN A 450 8.08 25.81 -26.61
C ASN A 450 9.58 25.93 -26.98
N PRO A 451 9.99 25.57 -28.21
CA PRO A 451 11.37 25.72 -28.68
C PRO A 451 11.76 27.17 -28.98
N GLY A 452 10.81 28.10 -29.02
CA GLY A 452 10.99 29.44 -29.55
C GLY A 452 10.92 29.50 -31.08
N GLY A 453 10.95 30.72 -31.63
CA GLY A 453 10.65 30.96 -33.04
C GLY A 453 9.14 31.09 -33.29
N GLY A 454 8.78 31.64 -34.45
CA GLY A 454 7.37 31.85 -34.84
C GLY A 454 6.59 30.53 -35.04
N PRO A 455 5.39 30.60 -35.64
CA PRO A 455 4.57 29.40 -35.82
C PRO A 455 5.30 28.37 -36.68
N SER A 456 5.36 27.12 -36.22
CA SER A 456 6.10 26.03 -36.87
C SER A 456 5.62 24.67 -36.34
N SER A 457 6.36 23.61 -36.65
CA SER A 457 6.16 22.25 -36.14
C SER A 457 7.43 21.70 -35.54
N VAL A 458 7.31 20.93 -34.46
CA VAL A 458 8.39 20.07 -33.94
C VAL A 458 8.01 18.60 -34.14
N SER A 459 9.01 17.78 -34.40
CA SER A 459 8.86 16.33 -34.47
C SER A 459 9.89 15.64 -33.59
N GLY A 460 9.53 14.48 -33.05
CA GLY A 460 10.42 13.64 -32.27
C GLY A 460 9.82 12.25 -32.07
N THR A 461 10.52 11.40 -31.35
CA THR A 461 10.05 10.08 -30.95
C THR A 461 10.00 10.04 -29.44
N ILE A 462 8.83 9.72 -28.89
CA ILE A 462 8.68 9.35 -27.48
C ILE A 462 8.80 7.83 -27.42
N ARG A 463 9.74 7.32 -26.63
CA ARG A 463 9.81 5.90 -26.30
C ARG A 463 9.23 5.71 -24.91
N LEU A 464 8.40 4.70 -24.76
CA LEU A 464 7.80 4.31 -23.49
C LEU A 464 8.05 2.81 -23.29
N GLY A 465 9.05 2.47 -22.50
CA GLY A 465 9.32 1.09 -22.08
C GLY A 465 8.33 0.70 -20.99
N THR A 466 7.58 -0.38 -21.20
CA THR A 466 6.61 -0.87 -20.22
C THR A 466 7.04 -2.23 -19.73
N GLY A 467 7.77 -2.27 -18.62
CA GLY A 467 8.29 -3.50 -18.02
C GLY A 467 7.22 -4.44 -17.47
N ALA A 468 7.63 -5.66 -17.14
CA ALA A 468 6.77 -6.74 -16.67
C ALA A 468 6.04 -6.42 -15.36
N GLY A 469 6.67 -5.67 -14.44
CA GLY A 469 6.03 -5.18 -13.22
C GLY A 469 4.87 -4.24 -13.56
N VAL A 470 5.12 -3.26 -14.43
CA VAL A 470 4.09 -2.33 -14.91
C VAL A 470 2.95 -3.06 -15.65
N MET A 471 3.28 -3.99 -16.55
CA MET A 471 2.27 -4.73 -17.31
C MET A 471 1.42 -5.62 -16.41
N ALA A 472 2.04 -6.23 -15.39
CA ALA A 472 1.34 -7.02 -14.39
C ALA A 472 0.40 -6.17 -13.54
N ASP A 473 0.86 -5.02 -13.05
CA ASP A 473 0.02 -4.09 -12.27
C ASP A 473 -1.21 -3.65 -13.09
N ASN A 474 -0.98 -3.15 -14.31
CA ASN A 474 -2.05 -2.74 -15.22
C ASN A 474 -3.04 -3.88 -15.52
N LEU A 475 -2.55 -5.10 -15.79
CA LEU A 475 -3.41 -6.25 -16.06
C LEU A 475 -4.25 -6.60 -14.84
N VAL A 476 -3.63 -6.64 -13.65
CA VAL A 476 -4.36 -6.96 -12.41
C VAL A 476 -5.43 -5.91 -12.16
N GLU A 477 -5.09 -4.62 -12.23
CA GLU A 477 -6.06 -3.52 -12.06
C GLU A 477 -7.27 -3.67 -13.00
N GLN A 478 -7.03 -3.97 -14.28
CA GLN A 478 -8.12 -4.18 -15.24
C GLN A 478 -9.01 -5.40 -14.92
N VAL A 479 -8.46 -6.46 -14.33
CA VAL A 479 -9.25 -7.68 -14.05
C VAL A 479 -9.90 -7.68 -12.67
N THR A 480 -9.33 -6.96 -11.70
CA THR A 480 -9.82 -6.85 -10.31
C THR A 480 -10.62 -5.58 -10.04
N ASP A 481 -10.77 -4.68 -11.02
CA ASP A 481 -11.57 -3.47 -10.84
C ASP A 481 -12.97 -3.79 -10.29
N SER A 482 -13.34 -3.03 -9.25
CA SER A 482 -14.55 -3.29 -8.46
C SER A 482 -15.86 -2.96 -9.17
N ILE A 483 -15.81 -2.27 -10.32
CA ILE A 483 -16.97 -1.81 -11.06
C ILE A 483 -17.08 -2.59 -12.38
N ASP A 484 -16.05 -2.51 -13.22
CA ASP A 484 -16.07 -3.02 -14.60
C ASP A 484 -15.05 -4.15 -14.83
N GLY A 485 -14.38 -4.61 -13.75
CA GLY A 485 -13.36 -5.65 -13.83
C GLY A 485 -13.90 -7.00 -14.30
N MET A 486 -13.05 -7.77 -14.98
CA MET A 486 -13.39 -9.11 -15.49
C MET A 486 -13.89 -10.03 -14.36
N ILE A 487 -13.21 -10.04 -13.21
CA ILE A 487 -13.55 -10.94 -12.10
C ILE A 487 -14.88 -10.52 -11.46
N THR A 488 -15.10 -9.22 -11.28
CA THR A 488 -16.36 -8.66 -10.80
C THR A 488 -17.52 -9.10 -11.70
N THR A 489 -17.36 -8.91 -13.01
CA THR A 489 -18.36 -9.34 -14.01
C THR A 489 -18.66 -10.85 -13.94
N VAL A 490 -17.63 -11.68 -13.78
CA VAL A 490 -17.80 -13.14 -13.65
C VAL A 490 -18.51 -13.52 -12.35
N LYS A 491 -18.15 -12.92 -11.22
CA LYS A 491 -18.76 -13.18 -9.92
C LYS A 491 -20.22 -12.75 -9.87
N ASP A 492 -20.54 -11.58 -10.45
CA ASP A 492 -21.91 -11.09 -10.58
C ASP A 492 -22.74 -12.02 -11.47
N GLY A 493 -22.16 -12.51 -12.57
CA GLY A 493 -22.79 -13.51 -13.43
C GLY A 493 -23.13 -14.81 -12.68
N TYR A 494 -22.26 -15.27 -11.77
CA TYR A 494 -22.58 -16.41 -10.90
C TYR A 494 -23.62 -16.06 -9.84
N GLN A 495 -23.61 -14.84 -9.29
CA GLN A 495 -24.58 -14.39 -8.29
C GLN A 495 -25.99 -14.37 -8.87
N ASP A 496 -26.13 -13.86 -10.09
CA ASP A 496 -27.41 -13.87 -10.81
C ASP A 496 -27.96 -15.28 -11.02
N GLN A 497 -27.08 -16.27 -11.27
CA GLN A 497 -27.49 -17.67 -11.40
C GLN A 497 -27.91 -18.27 -10.05
N ILE A 498 -27.20 -17.94 -8.97
CA ILE A 498 -27.54 -18.37 -7.61
C ILE A 498 -28.92 -17.81 -7.23
N ASP A 499 -29.13 -16.51 -7.39
CA ASP A 499 -30.40 -15.84 -7.08
C ASP A 499 -31.58 -16.42 -7.90
N ALA A 500 -31.32 -16.84 -9.14
CA ALA A 500 -32.33 -17.49 -9.97
C ALA A 500 -32.64 -18.93 -9.52
N LEU A 501 -31.63 -19.67 -9.04
CA LEU A 501 -31.80 -21.01 -8.48
C LEU A 501 -32.51 -20.96 -7.13
N ASP A 502 -32.18 -20.01 -6.26
CA ASP A 502 -32.85 -19.79 -4.98
C ASP A 502 -34.35 -19.64 -5.15
N LYS A 503 -34.79 -18.76 -6.06
CA LYS A 503 -36.21 -18.57 -6.38
C LYS A 503 -36.88 -19.86 -6.87
N GLN A 504 -36.16 -20.70 -7.61
CA GLN A 504 -36.70 -21.98 -8.07
C GLN A 504 -36.79 -22.99 -6.92
N ILE A 505 -35.78 -23.06 -6.07
CA ILE A 505 -35.73 -23.93 -4.89
C ILE A 505 -36.87 -23.58 -3.95
N GLU A 506 -37.06 -22.30 -3.60
CA GLU A 506 -38.18 -21.82 -2.77
C GLU A 506 -39.55 -22.25 -3.35
N ALA A 507 -39.75 -22.07 -4.66
CA ALA A 507 -40.98 -22.49 -5.32
C ALA A 507 -41.19 -24.02 -5.30
N TYR A 508 -40.10 -24.80 -5.40
CA TYR A 508 -40.14 -26.26 -5.26
C TYR A 508 -40.45 -26.68 -3.82
N GLU A 509 -39.87 -26.03 -2.82
CA GLU A 509 -40.14 -26.30 -1.41
C GLU A 509 -41.61 -26.07 -1.06
N GLU A 510 -42.21 -24.97 -1.51
CA GLU A 510 -43.63 -24.69 -1.34
C GLU A 510 -44.49 -25.78 -1.98
N ARG A 511 -44.16 -26.16 -3.23
CA ARG A 511 -44.86 -27.23 -3.95
C ARG A 511 -44.77 -28.59 -3.24
N LEU A 512 -43.60 -28.94 -2.73
CA LEU A 512 -43.38 -30.18 -1.98
C LEU A 512 -44.15 -30.17 -0.67
N SER A 513 -44.21 -29.03 0.03
CA SER A 513 -45.02 -28.85 1.23
C SER A 513 -46.51 -29.12 0.96
N VAL A 514 -47.08 -28.48 -0.05
CA VAL A 514 -48.49 -28.70 -0.46
C VAL A 514 -48.74 -30.15 -0.88
N LYS A 515 -47.78 -30.78 -1.57
CA LYS A 515 -47.89 -32.17 -2.00
C LYS A 515 -47.90 -33.12 -0.80
N ARG A 516 -47.03 -32.91 0.19
CA ARG A 516 -46.99 -33.67 1.44
C ARG A 516 -48.33 -33.56 2.18
N ASP A 517 -48.89 -32.36 2.31
CA ASP A 517 -50.20 -32.14 2.95
C ASP A 517 -51.34 -32.85 2.20
N SER A 518 -51.31 -32.84 0.86
CA SER A 518 -52.29 -33.56 0.05
C SER A 518 -52.19 -35.08 0.24
N LEU A 519 -50.97 -35.63 0.23
CA LEU A 519 -50.74 -37.06 0.43
C LEU A 519 -51.17 -37.49 1.83
N THR A 520 -50.78 -36.76 2.87
CA THR A 520 -51.18 -37.00 4.25
C THR A 520 -52.71 -37.03 4.39
N ARG A 521 -53.43 -36.05 3.82
CA ARG A 521 -54.90 -36.05 3.83
C ARG A 521 -55.51 -37.26 3.12
N LYS A 522 -54.95 -37.69 1.99
CA LYS A 522 -55.42 -38.87 1.25
C LYS A 522 -55.24 -40.16 2.06
N PHE A 523 -54.08 -40.32 2.70
CA PHE A 523 -53.81 -41.49 3.55
C PHE A 523 -54.66 -41.51 4.83
N LEU A 524 -54.90 -40.36 5.45
CA LEU A 524 -55.82 -40.26 6.58
C LEU A 524 -57.26 -40.63 6.20
N ALA A 525 -57.75 -40.16 5.05
CA ALA A 525 -59.08 -40.53 4.55
C ALA A 525 -59.18 -42.03 4.24
N MET A 526 -58.09 -42.64 3.72
CA MET A 526 -58.00 -44.07 3.49
C MET A 526 -58.08 -44.87 4.81
N GLU A 527 -57.32 -44.48 5.84
CA GLU A 527 -57.39 -45.10 7.17
C GLU A 527 -58.82 -45.05 7.76
N GLN A 528 -59.50 -43.91 7.63
CA GLN A 528 -60.89 -43.78 8.06
C GLN A 528 -61.83 -44.72 7.29
N ALA A 529 -61.68 -44.82 5.97
CA ALA A 529 -62.48 -45.70 5.14
C ALA A 529 -62.23 -47.19 5.44
N VAL A 530 -60.96 -47.59 5.64
CA VAL A 530 -60.59 -48.96 6.02
C VAL A 530 -61.11 -49.30 7.40
N SER A 531 -60.99 -48.40 8.38
CA SER A 531 -61.54 -48.59 9.72
C SER A 531 -63.07 -48.76 9.69
N ALA A 532 -63.78 -47.93 8.92
CA ALA A 532 -65.22 -48.05 8.74
C ALA A 532 -65.61 -49.39 8.10
N ALA A 533 -64.88 -49.83 7.07
CA ALA A 533 -65.11 -51.11 6.40
C ALA A 533 -64.81 -52.31 7.31
N GLN A 534 -63.76 -52.25 8.13
CA GLN A 534 -63.45 -53.29 9.12
C GLN A 534 -64.52 -53.38 10.20
N ASN A 535 -65.00 -52.24 10.72
CA ASN A 535 -66.10 -52.20 11.69
C ASN A 535 -67.39 -52.78 11.09
N GLN A 536 -67.69 -52.47 9.82
CA GLN A 536 -68.84 -53.04 9.12
C GLN A 536 -68.70 -54.55 8.90
N SER A 537 -67.50 -55.03 8.55
CA SER A 537 -67.21 -56.46 8.39
C SER A 537 -67.33 -57.21 9.71
N GLN A 538 -66.80 -56.65 10.82
CA GLN A 538 -66.96 -57.22 12.15
C GLN A 538 -68.43 -57.24 12.61
N TRP A 539 -69.18 -56.18 12.32
CA TRP A 539 -70.63 -56.15 12.58
C TRP A 539 -71.38 -57.21 11.78
N LEU A 540 -71.10 -57.36 10.48
CA LEU A 540 -71.69 -58.41 9.64
C LEU A 540 -71.32 -59.82 10.11
N GLY A 541 -70.08 -60.02 10.56
CA GLY A 541 -69.60 -61.30 11.09
C GLY A 541 -70.12 -61.64 12.49
N ALA A 542 -70.64 -60.68 13.24
CA ALA A 542 -71.27 -60.91 14.56
C ALA A 542 -72.79 -61.16 14.48
N VAL A 543 -73.41 -60.88 13.33
CA VAL A 543 -74.87 -60.99 13.10
C VAL A 543 -75.22 -62.22 12.22
N GLY A 544 -74.24 -62.86 11.59
CA GLY A 544 -74.36 -64.18 10.97
C GLY A 544 -73.89 -65.29 11.89
#